data_AF-A0A357WVP6-F1
#
_entry.id   AF-A0A357WVP6-F1
#
_cell.length_a   1.000
_cell.length_b   1.000
_cell.length_c   1.000
_cell.angle_alpha   90.00
_cell.angle_beta   90.00
_cell.angle_gamma   90.00
#
_symmetry.space_group_name_H-M   'P 1'
#
loop_
_entity.id
_entity.type
_entity.pdbx_description
1 polymer ?
#
loop_
_entity_poly.entity_id
_entity_poly.type
_entity_poly.pdbx_seq_one_letter_code
_entity_poly.pdbx_strand_id
1 'polypeptide(L)'
;MTKTVKQRLCGGTFFTLFLRARKPLHGANEYYTGNPEPYSEPIALFALSKVIVPDWKSIFVYADSTVSGNTSEYKTCKNEGGSIYPFGDDAALIAFGERIKESYPTALADMCKVIGLLVDTGSMKKDIRLVKELIALIEVDDSIGDSQPFYSLENGDTITKADLLKAKDICLQSFLLGVWYFAVTRSERNTFGKETINLWCPSTGGGKREYKGNLANLITRNITLTYCESFGESVDAEIVDEPLVDEPLTGDEPRSEEQSAEKEPAASNLTQQVINNNPTFFNFNISGNNNSFYNQVDTVNIKNGGQKDE
;
A
#
# COMPACT_ATOMS: atom_id res chain seq x y z
N MET A 1 -11.42 5.78 -37.10
CA MET A 1 -10.72 6.80 -36.28
C MET A 1 -10.36 6.15 -34.96
N THR A 2 -9.08 5.97 -34.67
CA THR A 2 -8.61 5.50 -33.36
C THR A 2 -8.90 6.58 -32.32
N LYS A 3 -9.67 6.23 -31.28
CA LYS A 3 -9.97 7.16 -30.17
C LYS A 3 -8.65 7.52 -29.48
N THR A 4 -8.22 8.76 -29.57
CA THR A 4 -7.08 9.27 -28.80
C THR A 4 -7.46 9.26 -27.33
N VAL A 5 -6.75 8.46 -26.52
CA VAL A 5 -6.97 8.40 -25.07
C VAL A 5 -6.36 9.64 -24.43
N LYS A 6 -7.19 10.42 -23.73
CA LYS A 6 -6.72 11.54 -22.91
C LYS A 6 -6.10 10.98 -21.63
N GLN A 7 -4.80 11.18 -21.47
CA GLN A 7 -4.06 10.71 -20.30
C GLN A 7 -4.22 11.70 -19.15
N ARG A 8 -4.42 11.19 -17.92
CA ARG A 8 -4.80 11.97 -16.73
C ARG A 8 -3.85 11.69 -15.58
N LEU A 9 -3.40 12.74 -14.89
CA LEU A 9 -2.71 12.62 -13.62
C LEU A 9 -3.71 12.50 -12.48
N CYS A 10 -3.78 11.34 -11.84
CA CYS A 10 -4.44 11.11 -10.56
C CYS A 10 -3.58 10.21 -9.67
N GLY A 11 -4.05 9.94 -8.46
CA GLY A 11 -3.33 9.12 -7.47
C GLY A 11 -2.84 7.76 -7.99
N GLY A 12 -3.69 7.01 -8.70
CA GLY A 12 -3.35 5.69 -9.23
C GLY A 12 -2.37 5.74 -10.41
N THR A 13 -2.45 6.76 -11.27
CA THR A 13 -1.45 6.96 -12.34
C THR A 13 -0.11 7.43 -11.78
N PHE A 14 -0.12 8.31 -10.77
CA PHE A 14 1.10 8.69 -10.04
C PHE A 14 1.72 7.44 -9.42
N PHE A 15 0.93 6.65 -8.69
CA PHE A 15 1.40 5.46 -8.02
C PHE A 15 1.95 4.41 -9.00
N THR A 16 1.30 4.24 -10.16
CA THR A 16 1.80 3.36 -11.23
C THR A 16 3.17 3.79 -11.74
N LEU A 17 3.39 5.10 -11.94
CA LEU A 17 4.71 5.62 -12.35
C LEU A 17 5.73 5.50 -11.22
N PHE A 18 5.35 5.84 -9.99
CA PHE A 18 6.18 5.74 -8.80
C PHE A 18 6.73 4.32 -8.60
N LEU A 19 5.87 3.30 -8.72
CA LEU A 19 6.26 1.89 -8.58
C LEU A 19 7.34 1.45 -9.58
N ARG A 20 7.46 2.11 -10.73
CA ARG A 20 8.48 1.79 -11.74
C ARG A 20 9.86 2.29 -11.37
N ALA A 21 9.92 3.31 -10.51
CA ALA A 21 11.17 3.80 -9.95
C ALA A 21 11.52 3.18 -8.60
N ARG A 22 10.71 2.24 -8.13
CA ARG A 22 10.94 1.55 -6.87
C ARG A 22 12.22 0.71 -6.92
N LYS A 23 12.89 0.61 -5.77
CA LYS A 23 13.95 -0.38 -5.52
C LYS A 23 13.44 -1.79 -5.84
N PRO A 24 14.32 -2.68 -6.33
CA PRO A 24 13.93 -4.05 -6.64
C PRO A 24 13.35 -4.73 -5.39
N LEU A 25 12.36 -5.59 -5.62
CA LEU A 25 11.92 -6.51 -4.59
C LEU A 25 13.04 -7.52 -4.31
N HIS A 26 13.16 -7.97 -3.07
CA HIS A 26 14.06 -9.07 -2.72
C HIS A 26 13.68 -10.33 -3.51
N GLY A 27 14.68 -11.17 -3.81
CA GLY A 27 14.43 -12.40 -4.55
C GLY A 27 13.58 -13.38 -3.73
N ALA A 28 12.85 -14.29 -4.40
CA ALA A 28 12.03 -15.30 -3.72
C ALA A 28 12.82 -16.15 -2.69
N ASN A 29 14.15 -16.24 -2.83
CA ASN A 29 15.03 -16.96 -1.91
C ASN A 29 15.37 -16.19 -0.62
N GLU A 30 15.07 -14.90 -0.53
CA GLU A 30 15.30 -14.06 0.65
C GLU A 30 14.03 -13.93 1.53
N TYR A 31 12.91 -14.51 1.06
CA TYR A 31 11.58 -14.45 1.69
C TYR A 31 11.39 -15.41 2.89
N TYR A 32 12.33 -16.32 3.14
CA TYR A 32 12.19 -17.38 4.16
C TYR A 32 12.23 -16.91 5.62
N THR A 33 12.28 -15.60 5.90
CA THR A 33 12.38 -15.04 7.26
C THR A 33 11.05 -14.55 7.84
N GLY A 34 9.92 -14.73 7.14
CA GLY A 34 8.58 -14.38 7.66
C GLY A 34 8.27 -12.89 7.75
N ASN A 35 9.20 -12.02 7.33
CA ASN A 35 8.97 -10.59 7.24
C ASN A 35 8.28 -10.21 5.91
N PRO A 36 7.33 -9.26 5.92
CA PRO A 36 6.72 -8.74 4.70
C PRO A 36 7.80 -8.31 3.71
N GLU A 37 7.62 -8.67 2.43
CA GLU A 37 8.54 -8.28 1.35
C GLU A 37 8.72 -6.76 1.39
N PRO A 38 9.92 -6.25 1.76
CA PRO A 38 10.12 -4.83 1.86
C PRO A 38 9.91 -4.26 0.46
N TYR A 39 9.20 -3.14 0.41
CA TYR A 39 8.84 -2.46 -0.83
C TYR A 39 7.70 -3.11 -1.64
N SER A 40 6.87 -4.03 -1.13
CA SER A 40 5.66 -4.49 -1.84
C SER A 40 4.72 -3.33 -2.26
N GLU A 41 3.79 -3.56 -3.20
CA GLU A 41 2.85 -2.48 -3.61
C GLU A 41 2.01 -1.96 -2.44
N PRO A 42 1.43 -2.80 -1.56
CA PRO A 42 0.71 -2.30 -0.39
C PRO A 42 1.56 -1.47 0.57
N ILE A 43 2.82 -1.87 0.79
CA ILE A 43 3.78 -1.12 1.63
C ILE A 43 4.06 0.25 1.00
N ALA A 44 4.29 0.29 -0.31
CA ALA A 44 4.56 1.54 -1.01
C ALA A 44 3.35 2.50 -0.94
N LEU A 45 2.13 2.00 -1.14
CA LEU A 45 0.93 2.82 -1.06
C LEU A 45 0.62 3.26 0.37
N PHE A 46 0.86 2.39 1.35
CA PHE A 46 0.73 2.72 2.78
C PHE A 46 1.72 3.81 3.20
N ALA A 47 2.97 3.72 2.76
CA ALA A 47 3.98 4.75 3.02
C ALA A 47 3.56 6.12 2.44
N LEU A 48 3.01 6.15 1.21
CA LEU A 48 2.43 7.36 0.63
C LEU A 48 1.20 7.88 1.39
N SER A 49 0.41 6.98 1.98
CA SER A 49 -0.73 7.35 2.83
C SER A 49 -0.30 8.09 4.08
N LYS A 50 0.86 7.72 4.65
CA LYS A 50 1.44 8.39 5.82
C LYS A 50 1.98 9.79 5.52
N VAL A 51 2.25 10.12 4.26
CA VAL A 51 2.53 11.52 3.88
C VAL A 51 1.28 12.39 4.03
N ILE A 52 0.10 11.82 3.78
CA ILE A 52 -1.20 12.50 3.91
C ILE A 52 -1.59 12.57 5.39
N VAL A 53 -1.61 11.41 6.07
CA VAL A 53 -2.00 11.28 7.47
C VAL A 53 -0.89 10.55 8.24
N PRO A 54 0.03 11.27 8.93
CA PRO A 54 1.22 10.68 9.56
C PRO A 54 0.94 9.54 10.54
N ASP A 55 -0.16 9.66 11.29
CA ASP A 55 -0.63 8.71 12.29
C ASP A 55 -1.63 7.68 11.73
N TRP A 56 -1.73 7.55 10.39
CA TRP A 56 -2.59 6.54 9.78
C TRP A 56 -2.25 5.14 10.30
N LYS A 57 -3.28 4.47 10.83
CA LYS A 57 -3.14 3.15 11.43
C LYS A 57 -2.67 2.14 10.39
N SER A 58 -1.92 1.13 10.86
CA SER A 58 -1.45 0.04 9.99
C SER A 58 -2.62 -0.61 9.27
N ILE A 59 -2.54 -0.70 7.94
CA ILE A 59 -3.52 -1.42 7.12
C ILE A 59 -3.28 -2.94 7.16
N PHE A 60 -2.13 -3.38 7.68
CA PHE A 60 -1.75 -4.79 7.74
C PHE A 60 -2.43 -5.54 8.89
N VAL A 61 -3.32 -4.87 9.63
CA VAL A 61 -4.26 -5.52 10.55
C VAL A 61 -5.42 -6.22 9.80
N TYR A 62 -5.66 -5.85 8.54
CA TYR A 62 -6.66 -6.48 7.69
C TYR A 62 -6.06 -7.68 6.95
N ALA A 63 -6.93 -8.59 6.50
CA ALA A 63 -6.52 -9.73 5.69
C ALA A 63 -5.75 -9.30 4.42
N ASP A 64 -4.73 -10.08 4.03
CA ASP A 64 -3.89 -9.80 2.86
C ASP A 64 -4.68 -9.61 1.57
N SER A 65 -5.76 -10.36 1.39
CA SER A 65 -6.67 -10.23 0.24
C SER A 65 -7.37 -8.87 0.20
N THR A 66 -7.76 -8.32 1.35
CA THR A 66 -8.34 -6.99 1.47
C THR A 66 -7.31 -5.92 1.15
N VAL A 67 -6.11 -6.03 1.73
CA VAL A 67 -5.03 -5.07 1.53
C VAL A 67 -4.58 -5.04 0.06
N SER A 68 -4.27 -6.21 -0.50
CA SER A 68 -3.87 -6.36 -1.90
C SER A 68 -4.98 -5.93 -2.87
N GLY A 69 -6.24 -6.29 -2.58
CA GLY A 69 -7.41 -5.87 -3.34
C GLY A 69 -7.53 -4.35 -3.44
N ASN A 70 -7.61 -3.66 -2.31
CA ASN A 70 -7.74 -2.19 -2.28
C ASN A 70 -6.52 -1.48 -2.89
N THR A 71 -5.30 -2.00 -2.67
CA THR A 71 -4.08 -1.49 -3.32
C THR A 71 -4.20 -1.56 -4.85
N SER A 72 -4.64 -2.72 -5.36
CA SER A 72 -4.80 -2.95 -6.79
C SER A 72 -5.91 -2.07 -7.38
N GLU A 73 -7.03 -1.91 -6.67
CA GLU A 73 -8.13 -1.06 -7.10
C GLU A 73 -7.74 0.42 -7.15
N TYR A 74 -6.96 0.90 -6.17
CA TYR A 74 -6.38 2.25 -6.23
C TYR A 74 -5.41 2.41 -7.39
N LYS A 75 -4.42 1.52 -7.51
CA LYS A 75 -3.43 1.54 -8.60
C LYS A 75 -4.09 1.53 -9.98
N THR A 76 -5.17 0.76 -10.13
CA THR A 76 -5.90 0.63 -11.39
C THR A 76 -7.00 1.69 -11.59
N CYS A 77 -6.98 2.75 -10.78
CA CYS A 77 -7.91 3.88 -10.85
C CYS A 77 -9.37 3.42 -10.82
N LYS A 78 -9.68 2.38 -10.04
CA LYS A 78 -11.04 1.84 -9.89
C LYS A 78 -11.81 2.56 -8.79
N ASN A 79 -11.14 2.93 -7.69
CA ASN A 79 -11.70 3.66 -6.56
C ASN A 79 -10.59 4.40 -5.79
N GLU A 80 -10.93 5.02 -4.68
CA GLU A 80 -10.02 5.79 -3.82
C GLU A 80 -9.28 4.92 -2.78
N GLY A 81 -9.10 3.61 -3.03
CA GLY A 81 -8.43 2.70 -2.09
C GLY A 81 -9.34 2.16 -0.98
N GLY A 82 -10.65 2.21 -1.19
CA GLY A 82 -11.66 1.74 -0.25
C GLY A 82 -11.56 2.42 1.11
N SER A 83 -11.93 1.72 2.19
CA SER A 83 -11.96 2.27 3.55
C SER A 83 -10.65 2.11 4.33
N ILE A 84 -9.63 1.46 3.74
CA ILE A 84 -8.37 1.19 4.44
C ILE A 84 -7.30 2.25 4.15
N TYR A 85 -7.49 3.06 3.11
CA TYR A 85 -6.61 4.15 2.73
C TYR A 85 -7.33 5.50 2.88
N PRO A 86 -6.59 6.60 3.15
CA PRO A 86 -7.19 7.92 3.41
C PRO A 86 -7.62 8.67 2.14
N PHE A 87 -7.38 8.13 0.94
CA PHE A 87 -7.52 8.90 -0.30
C PHE A 87 -8.97 9.27 -0.66
N GLY A 88 -9.95 8.55 -0.11
CA GLY A 88 -11.37 8.86 -0.25
C GLY A 88 -11.93 9.71 0.90
N ASP A 89 -11.14 10.01 1.93
CA ASP A 89 -11.59 10.74 3.11
C ASP A 89 -11.34 12.25 2.94
N ASP A 90 -12.43 13.02 2.87
CA ASP A 90 -12.36 14.46 2.64
C ASP A 90 -11.69 15.22 3.79
N ALA A 91 -11.88 14.76 5.04
CA ALA A 91 -11.23 15.39 6.19
C ALA A 91 -9.72 15.15 6.15
N ALA A 92 -9.29 13.94 5.76
CA ALA A 92 -7.88 13.63 5.57
C ALA A 92 -7.24 14.49 4.47
N LEU A 93 -7.93 14.68 3.34
CA LEU A 93 -7.43 15.50 2.23
C LEU A 93 -7.41 17.00 2.55
N ILE A 94 -8.40 17.50 3.30
CA ILE A 94 -8.43 18.88 3.79
C ILE A 94 -7.25 19.11 4.75
N ALA A 95 -7.08 18.24 5.75
CA ALA A 95 -5.99 18.33 6.70
C ALA A 95 -4.61 18.24 6.02
N PHE A 96 -4.47 17.40 4.98
CA PHE A 96 -3.24 17.35 4.19
C PHE A 96 -3.00 18.67 3.43
N GLY A 97 -4.06 19.28 2.88
CA GLY A 97 -3.96 20.60 2.25
C GLY A 97 -3.56 21.73 3.21
N GLU A 98 -4.08 21.72 4.44
CA GLU A 98 -3.65 22.64 5.50
C GLU A 98 -2.18 22.40 5.86
N ARG A 99 -1.80 21.13 6.06
CA ARG A 99 -0.41 20.74 6.33
C ARG A 99 0.56 21.21 5.25
N ILE A 100 0.20 21.10 3.98
CA ILE A 100 1.01 21.59 2.85
C ILE A 100 1.19 23.11 2.90
N LYS A 101 0.19 23.87 3.34
CA LYS A 101 0.23 25.33 3.39
C LYS A 101 0.91 25.88 4.63
N GLU A 102 0.70 25.23 5.78
CA GLU A 102 1.08 25.75 7.09
C GLU A 102 2.29 25.04 7.70
N SER A 103 2.61 23.83 7.24
CA SER A 103 3.64 22.97 7.82
C SER A 103 4.38 22.15 6.76
N TYR A 104 4.62 22.77 5.60
CA TYR A 104 5.28 22.15 4.45
C TYR A 104 6.56 21.37 4.79
N PRO A 105 7.51 21.89 5.62
CA PRO A 105 8.74 21.16 5.93
C PRO A 105 8.49 19.78 6.56
N THR A 106 7.41 19.63 7.34
CA THR A 106 7.06 18.34 7.94
C THR A 106 6.54 17.35 6.90
N ALA A 107 5.70 17.80 5.97
CA ALA A 107 5.20 16.99 4.87
C ALA A 107 6.34 16.58 3.92
N LEU A 108 7.27 17.50 3.66
CA LEU A 108 8.48 17.24 2.89
C LEU A 108 9.38 16.20 3.58
N ALA A 109 9.58 16.31 4.89
CA ALA A 109 10.36 15.33 5.65
C ALA A 109 9.78 13.92 5.56
N ASP A 110 8.45 13.76 5.62
CA ASP A 110 7.83 12.44 5.43
C ASP A 110 7.97 11.93 3.99
N MET A 111 7.83 12.81 2.99
CA MET A 111 8.10 12.43 1.59
C MET A 111 9.58 12.03 1.40
N CYS A 112 10.53 12.69 2.07
CA CYS A 112 11.94 12.29 2.07
C CYS A 112 12.13 10.87 2.60
N LYS A 113 11.47 10.51 3.72
CA LYS A 113 11.52 9.13 4.27
C LYS A 113 10.97 8.12 3.27
N VAL A 114 9.82 8.41 2.66
CA VAL A 114 9.18 7.54 1.65
C VAL A 114 10.09 7.32 0.45
N ILE A 115 10.69 8.38 -0.09
CA ILE A 115 11.58 8.31 -1.25
C ILE A 115 12.88 7.59 -0.90
N GLY A 116 13.50 7.91 0.23
CA GLY A 116 14.71 7.26 0.71
C GLY A 116 14.51 5.75 0.92
N LEU A 117 13.32 5.35 1.39
CA LEU A 117 12.95 3.95 1.54
C LEU A 117 12.73 3.27 0.18
N LEU A 118 11.89 3.86 -0.68
CA LEU A 118 11.27 3.16 -1.81
C LEU A 118 11.91 3.42 -3.17
N VAL A 119 12.44 4.61 -3.44
CA VAL A 119 12.88 5.01 -4.79
C VAL A 119 14.33 4.62 -5.01
N ASP A 120 14.62 4.06 -6.17
CA ASP A 120 15.96 3.72 -6.65
C ASP A 120 16.59 4.95 -7.31
N THR A 121 17.41 5.66 -6.53
CA THR A 121 18.22 6.80 -6.96
C THR A 121 19.63 6.39 -7.41
N GLY A 122 19.84 5.08 -7.67
CA GLY A 122 21.12 4.53 -8.06
C GLY A 122 21.47 4.75 -9.53
N SER A 123 22.48 4.02 -10.01
CA SER A 123 23.04 4.16 -11.36
C SER A 123 22.04 3.90 -12.49
N MET A 124 20.91 3.22 -12.21
CA MET A 124 19.83 2.98 -13.16
C MET A 124 19.02 4.23 -13.50
N LYS A 125 19.19 5.34 -12.76
CA LYS A 125 18.52 6.64 -13.00
C LYS A 125 16.99 6.51 -13.10
N LYS A 126 16.43 5.64 -12.26
CA LYS A 126 14.98 5.35 -12.21
C LYS A 126 14.19 6.56 -11.69
N ASP A 127 14.77 7.30 -10.76
CA ASP A 127 14.31 8.61 -10.29
C ASP A 127 14.18 9.64 -11.42
N ILE A 128 15.21 9.81 -12.27
CA ILE A 128 15.18 10.72 -13.43
C ILE A 128 14.08 10.27 -14.40
N ARG A 129 13.94 8.97 -14.62
CA ARG A 129 12.86 8.43 -15.47
C ARG A 129 11.48 8.76 -14.89
N LEU A 130 11.27 8.58 -13.59
CA LEU A 130 10.01 8.94 -12.92
C LEU A 130 9.67 10.41 -13.11
N VAL A 131 10.63 11.31 -12.87
CA VAL A 131 10.42 12.75 -13.04
C VAL A 131 10.04 13.07 -14.50
N LYS A 132 10.72 12.47 -15.47
CA LYS A 132 10.35 12.63 -16.89
C LYS A 132 8.96 12.09 -17.21
N GLU A 133 8.60 10.91 -16.70
CA GLU A 133 7.27 10.32 -16.92
C GLU A 133 6.16 11.19 -16.31
N LEU A 134 6.38 11.77 -15.13
CA LEU A 134 5.41 12.66 -14.47
C LEU A 134 5.30 14.02 -15.16
N ILE A 135 6.42 14.64 -15.58
CA ILE A 135 6.38 15.90 -16.35
C ILE A 135 5.65 15.69 -17.68
N ALA A 136 5.95 14.61 -18.39
CA ALA A 136 5.25 14.27 -19.62
C ALA A 136 3.76 14.05 -19.39
N LEU A 137 3.37 13.39 -18.29
CA LEU A 137 1.97 13.22 -17.94
C LEU A 137 1.28 14.56 -17.66
N ILE A 138 1.93 15.46 -16.91
CA ILE A 138 1.42 16.81 -16.65
C ILE A 138 1.26 17.61 -17.94
N GLU A 139 2.21 17.48 -18.88
CA GLU A 139 2.17 18.13 -20.19
C GLU A 139 0.97 17.66 -21.02
N VAL A 140 0.78 16.34 -21.17
CA VAL A 140 -0.29 15.77 -22.01
C VAL A 140 -1.67 15.77 -21.35
N ASP A 141 -1.75 15.96 -20.03
CA ASP A 141 -3.03 16.07 -19.32
C ASP A 141 -3.67 17.44 -19.61
N ASP A 142 -4.57 17.44 -20.60
CA ASP A 142 -5.31 18.64 -21.04
C ASP A 142 -6.31 19.20 -20.02
N SER A 143 -6.50 18.53 -18.87
CA SER A 143 -7.31 19.05 -17.76
C SER A 143 -6.52 19.97 -16.83
N ILE A 144 -5.19 19.96 -16.93
CA ILE A 144 -4.32 20.79 -16.09
C ILE A 144 -4.00 22.07 -16.85
N GLY A 145 -4.56 23.20 -16.42
CA GLY A 145 -4.28 24.50 -17.00
C GLY A 145 -2.85 24.97 -16.75
N ASP A 146 -2.32 25.81 -17.64
CA ASP A 146 -0.94 26.31 -17.58
C ASP A 146 -0.62 27.07 -16.29
N SER A 147 -1.61 27.72 -15.69
CA SER A 147 -1.49 28.46 -14.43
C SER A 147 -1.72 27.60 -13.18
N GLN A 148 -1.95 26.28 -13.31
CA GLN A 148 -2.15 25.41 -12.16
C GLN A 148 -0.92 25.43 -11.25
N PRO A 149 -1.06 25.80 -9.96
CA PRO A 149 0.04 25.74 -9.01
C PRO A 149 0.32 24.29 -8.58
N PHE A 150 1.60 23.97 -8.42
CA PHE A 150 2.12 22.76 -7.80
C PHE A 150 3.05 23.14 -6.65
N TYR A 151 2.84 22.57 -5.46
CA TYR A 151 3.72 22.73 -4.29
C TYR A 151 5.00 21.90 -4.44
N SER A 152 5.78 22.22 -5.47
CA SER A 152 6.93 21.41 -5.92
C SER A 152 8.28 22.10 -5.72
N LEU A 153 8.34 23.18 -4.93
CA LEU A 153 9.58 23.86 -4.55
C LEU A 153 9.98 23.51 -3.12
N GLU A 154 11.29 23.50 -2.84
CA GLU A 154 11.83 23.05 -1.54
C GLU A 154 11.43 23.96 -0.37
N ASN A 155 11.17 25.23 -0.64
CA ASN A 155 10.74 26.20 0.35
C ASN A 155 9.23 26.19 0.64
N GLY A 156 8.46 25.34 -0.05
CA GLY A 156 7.01 25.27 0.07
C GLY A 156 6.24 26.21 -0.84
N ASP A 157 6.91 27.02 -1.66
CA ASP A 157 6.25 27.83 -2.67
C ASP A 157 5.73 26.97 -3.83
N THR A 158 4.81 27.56 -4.60
CA THR A 158 4.24 26.91 -5.77
C THR A 158 4.98 27.27 -7.05
N ILE A 159 5.07 26.31 -7.97
CA ILE A 159 5.47 26.51 -9.36
C ILE A 159 4.26 26.26 -10.28
N THR A 160 4.07 27.06 -11.32
CA THR A 160 2.97 26.86 -12.29
C THR A 160 3.27 25.65 -13.19
N LYS A 161 2.25 25.01 -13.79
CA LYS A 161 2.45 24.01 -14.85
C LYS A 161 3.38 24.55 -15.94
N ALA A 162 3.12 25.74 -16.46
CA ALA A 162 3.91 26.33 -17.54
C ALA A 162 5.40 26.48 -17.20
N ASP A 163 5.73 26.83 -15.96
CA ASP A 163 7.12 27.00 -15.52
C ASP A 163 7.75 25.65 -15.16
N LEU A 164 6.99 24.74 -14.55
CA LEU A 164 7.43 23.37 -14.25
C LEU A 164 7.84 22.63 -15.52
N LEU A 165 7.11 22.79 -16.62
CA LEU A 165 7.45 22.18 -17.92
C LEU A 165 8.78 22.72 -18.49
N LYS A 166 9.20 23.92 -18.11
CA LYS A 166 10.47 24.55 -18.52
C LYS A 166 11.62 24.30 -17.53
N ALA A 167 11.33 23.96 -16.29
CA ALA A 167 12.30 23.82 -15.20
C ALA A 167 13.34 22.72 -15.50
N LYS A 168 14.62 23.07 -15.48
CA LYS A 168 15.74 22.14 -15.75
C LYS A 168 16.27 21.46 -14.49
N ASP A 169 16.25 22.19 -13.38
CA ASP A 169 16.73 21.74 -12.08
C ASP A 169 15.51 21.46 -11.21
N ILE A 170 15.43 20.23 -10.69
CA ILE A 170 14.26 19.73 -9.96
C ILE A 170 14.75 19.00 -8.72
N CYS A 171 14.28 19.42 -7.54
CA CYS A 171 14.47 18.63 -6.33
C CYS A 171 13.46 17.47 -6.32
N LEU A 172 13.96 16.23 -6.23
CA LEU A 172 13.13 15.03 -6.37
C LEU A 172 12.00 14.98 -5.33
N GLN A 173 12.31 15.26 -4.07
CA GLN A 173 11.37 15.09 -2.96
C GLN A 173 10.25 16.12 -2.95
N SER A 174 10.58 17.40 -3.14
CA SER A 174 9.57 18.46 -3.24
C SER A 174 8.73 18.30 -4.51
N PHE A 175 9.34 17.91 -5.64
CA PHE A 175 8.61 17.60 -6.86
C PHE A 175 7.57 16.49 -6.64
N LEU A 176 8.00 15.34 -6.11
CA LEU A 176 7.10 14.21 -5.86
C LEU A 176 6.02 14.55 -4.82
N LEU A 177 6.34 15.35 -3.79
CA LEU A 177 5.34 15.83 -2.83
C LEU A 177 4.26 16.68 -3.51
N GLY A 178 4.65 17.69 -4.30
CA GLY A 178 3.70 18.58 -4.95
C GLY A 178 2.84 17.88 -6.01
N VAL A 179 3.43 16.96 -6.78
CA VAL A 179 2.69 16.17 -7.77
C VAL A 179 1.76 15.17 -7.07
N TRP A 180 2.20 14.53 -5.99
CA TRP A 180 1.35 13.66 -5.18
C TRP A 180 0.17 14.41 -4.57
N TYR A 181 0.44 15.57 -3.95
CA TYR A 181 -0.58 16.45 -3.39
C TYR A 181 -1.64 16.82 -4.43
N PHE A 182 -1.23 17.29 -5.62
CA PHE A 182 -2.17 17.58 -6.70
C PHE A 182 -2.97 16.34 -7.11
N ALA A 183 -2.29 15.20 -7.28
CA ALA A 183 -2.90 13.97 -7.79
C ALA A 183 -3.99 13.41 -6.86
N VAL A 184 -3.87 13.57 -5.54
CA VAL A 184 -4.85 13.07 -4.56
C VAL A 184 -5.92 14.09 -4.18
N THR A 185 -5.67 15.39 -4.35
CA THR A 185 -6.62 16.46 -3.96
C THR A 185 -7.43 17.03 -5.11
N ARG A 186 -7.14 16.65 -6.36
CA ARG A 186 -7.96 17.07 -7.51
C ARG A 186 -9.41 16.58 -7.41
N SER A 187 -10.34 17.38 -7.92
CA SER A 187 -11.78 17.16 -7.76
C SER A 187 -12.31 15.93 -8.51
N GLU A 188 -11.67 15.52 -9.61
CA GLU A 188 -12.09 14.35 -10.40
C GLU A 188 -11.71 13.01 -9.77
N ARG A 189 -10.91 13.04 -8.69
CA ARG A 189 -10.48 11.88 -7.90
C ARG A 189 -9.70 10.83 -8.70
N ASN A 190 -9.46 9.67 -8.12
CA ASN A 190 -8.60 8.64 -8.71
C ASN A 190 -9.21 8.00 -9.97
N THR A 191 -10.54 7.86 -10.04
CA THR A 191 -11.20 7.22 -11.19
C THR A 191 -10.93 7.92 -12.53
N PHE A 192 -10.54 9.19 -12.49
CA PHE A 192 -10.16 9.97 -13.67
C PHE A 192 -9.01 9.36 -14.49
N GLY A 193 -8.11 8.62 -13.84
CA GLY A 193 -7.00 7.92 -14.48
C GLY A 193 -7.34 6.60 -15.15
N LYS A 194 -8.59 6.14 -15.12
CA LYS A 194 -8.95 4.76 -15.55
C LYS A 194 -8.51 4.44 -16.97
N GLU A 195 -8.83 5.31 -17.92
CA GLU A 195 -8.47 5.12 -19.33
C GLU A 195 -6.96 5.22 -19.55
N THR A 196 -6.28 6.04 -18.75
CA THR A 196 -4.81 6.16 -18.75
C THR A 196 -4.15 4.85 -18.33
N ILE A 197 -4.62 4.24 -17.25
CA ILE A 197 -4.13 2.91 -16.83
C ILE A 197 -4.48 1.84 -17.86
N ASN A 198 -5.66 1.89 -18.48
CA ASN A 198 -6.02 0.94 -19.54
C ASN A 198 -5.11 1.06 -20.76
N LEU A 199 -4.69 2.29 -21.11
CA LEU A 199 -3.71 2.55 -22.15
C LEU A 199 -2.32 2.02 -21.78
N TRP A 200 -1.82 2.34 -20.59
CA TRP A 200 -0.46 1.95 -20.18
C TRP A 200 -0.34 0.47 -19.90
N CYS A 201 -1.34 -0.13 -19.27
CA CYS A 201 -1.30 -1.49 -18.79
C CYS A 201 -2.51 -2.22 -19.38
N PRO A 202 -2.57 -2.58 -20.67
CA PRO A 202 -3.76 -3.20 -21.26
C PRO A 202 -4.13 -4.52 -20.59
N SER A 203 -5.42 -4.88 -20.59
CA SER A 203 -5.90 -6.15 -20.03
C SER A 203 -5.35 -7.33 -20.83
N THR A 204 -4.97 -8.39 -20.12
CA THR A 204 -4.51 -9.67 -20.70
C THR A 204 -5.52 -10.80 -20.48
N GLY A 205 -6.76 -10.48 -20.05
CA GLY A 205 -7.79 -11.49 -19.81
C GLY A 205 -7.60 -12.32 -18.53
N GLY A 206 -7.00 -11.72 -17.50
CA GLY A 206 -6.79 -12.35 -16.17
C GLY A 206 -5.32 -12.50 -15.77
N GLY A 207 -4.39 -12.27 -16.70
CA GLY A 207 -2.95 -12.28 -16.41
C GLY A 207 -2.43 -10.95 -15.83
N LYS A 208 -1.13 -10.93 -15.53
CA LYS A 208 -0.41 -9.70 -15.13
C LYS A 208 -0.50 -8.65 -16.24
N ARG A 209 -0.82 -7.41 -15.86
CA ARG A 209 -0.86 -6.27 -16.78
C ARG A 209 0.50 -5.58 -16.76
N GLU A 210 1.28 -5.75 -17.82
CA GLU A 210 2.58 -5.09 -17.95
C GLU A 210 2.42 -3.64 -18.42
N TYR A 211 3.27 -2.75 -17.90
CA TYR A 211 3.33 -1.37 -18.34
C TYR A 211 4.01 -1.26 -19.72
N LYS A 212 3.28 -0.69 -20.67
CA LYS A 212 3.67 -0.43 -22.07
C LYS A 212 3.71 1.06 -22.42
N GLY A 213 3.55 1.95 -21.43
CA GLY A 213 3.66 3.39 -21.65
C GLY A 213 5.09 3.83 -21.99
N ASN A 214 5.22 5.00 -22.62
CA ASN A 214 6.49 5.53 -23.10
C ASN A 214 6.65 7.04 -22.84
N LEU A 215 5.96 7.57 -21.83
CA LEU A 215 5.94 9.00 -21.48
C LEU A 215 7.34 9.62 -21.32
N ALA A 216 8.30 8.89 -20.73
CA ALA A 216 9.67 9.38 -20.54
C ALA A 216 10.31 9.87 -21.85
N ASN A 217 9.98 9.25 -22.98
CA ASN A 217 10.57 9.54 -24.27
C ASN A 217 10.06 10.87 -24.86
N LEU A 218 8.96 11.40 -24.34
CA LEU A 218 8.45 12.72 -24.74
C LEU A 218 9.36 13.83 -24.21
N ILE A 219 10.07 13.59 -23.10
CA ILE A 219 10.97 14.58 -22.49
C ILE A 219 12.40 14.37 -23.00
N THR A 220 12.71 15.05 -24.11
CA THR A 220 14.04 15.06 -24.73
C THR A 220 15.03 15.99 -24.03
N ARG A 221 14.53 17.01 -23.32
CA ARG A 221 15.37 17.94 -22.56
C ARG A 221 16.09 17.24 -21.39
N ASN A 222 17.26 17.77 -21.05
CA ASN A 222 18.00 17.34 -19.87
C ASN A 222 17.34 17.91 -18.61
N ILE A 223 17.25 17.06 -17.59
CA ILE A 223 16.79 17.39 -16.25
C ILE A 223 17.91 17.03 -15.28
N THR A 224 18.31 18.00 -14.46
CA THR A 224 19.22 17.81 -13.35
C THR A 224 18.38 17.59 -12.10
N LEU A 225 18.62 16.50 -11.38
CA LEU A 225 17.99 16.29 -10.08
C LEU A 225 18.89 16.77 -8.96
N THR A 226 18.28 17.52 -8.05
CA THR A 226 18.79 17.70 -6.69
C THR A 226 17.97 16.85 -5.73
N TYR A 227 18.48 16.70 -4.51
CA TYR A 227 17.84 15.91 -3.48
C TYR A 227 17.87 16.73 -2.20
N CYS A 228 16.78 16.71 -1.42
CA CYS A 228 16.83 17.28 -0.09
C CYS A 228 17.97 16.65 0.70
N GLU A 229 18.71 17.46 1.44
CA GLU A 229 19.70 16.96 2.39
C GLU A 229 19.00 15.95 3.29
N SER A 230 19.58 14.75 3.42
CA SER A 230 19.01 13.72 4.27
C SER A 230 18.84 14.33 5.65
N PHE A 231 17.59 14.41 6.13
CA PHE A 231 17.33 14.56 7.55
C PHE A 231 18.00 13.36 8.20
N GLY A 232 19.18 13.59 8.76
CA GLY A 232 20.09 12.52 9.15
C GLY A 232 19.39 11.54 10.07
N GLU A 233 19.37 10.29 9.67
CA GLU A 233 19.67 9.16 10.54
C GLU A 233 19.87 7.93 9.68
N SER A 234 21.12 7.46 9.67
CA SER A 234 21.44 6.05 9.51
C SER A 234 20.71 5.30 10.62
N VAL A 235 19.52 4.81 10.33
CA VAL A 235 18.96 3.70 11.09
C VAL A 235 19.68 2.44 10.59
N ASP A 236 20.78 2.12 11.27
CA ASP A 236 21.04 0.71 11.55
C ASP A 236 19.72 0.14 12.09
N ALA A 237 19.29 -0.98 11.50
CA ALA A 237 18.09 -1.66 11.90
C ALA A 237 18.23 -2.08 13.38
N GLU A 238 17.74 -1.26 14.29
CA GLU A 238 17.37 -1.72 15.63
C GLU A 238 16.16 -2.63 15.43
N ILE A 239 16.46 -3.93 15.37
CA ILE A 239 15.53 -5.00 15.65
C ILE A 239 14.96 -4.69 17.03
N VAL A 240 13.70 -4.26 17.07
CA VAL A 240 12.92 -4.23 18.30
C VAL A 240 12.65 -5.68 18.67
N ASP A 241 13.56 -6.29 19.43
CA ASP A 241 13.26 -7.49 20.19
C ASP A 241 12.21 -7.12 21.24
N GLU A 242 10.93 -7.29 20.91
CA GLU A 242 9.92 -7.43 21.95
C GLU A 242 10.19 -8.76 22.66
N PRO A 243 10.45 -8.76 23.99
CA PRO A 243 10.61 -10.01 24.72
C PRO A 243 9.28 -10.75 24.74
N LEU A 244 9.27 -11.94 24.15
CA LEU A 244 8.26 -12.97 24.39
C LEU A 244 8.26 -13.28 25.88
N VAL A 245 7.24 -12.81 26.59
CA VAL A 245 6.90 -13.31 27.92
C VAL A 245 6.31 -14.70 27.77
N ASP A 246 7.18 -15.70 27.84
CA ASP A 246 6.82 -17.08 28.15
C ASP A 246 6.38 -17.13 29.63
N GLU A 247 5.08 -17.14 29.91
CA GLU A 247 4.59 -17.64 31.20
C GLU A 247 4.57 -19.18 31.17
N PRO A 248 5.33 -19.86 32.05
CA PRO A 248 5.22 -21.30 32.19
C PRO A 248 3.98 -21.64 33.01
N LEU A 249 3.07 -22.41 32.41
CA LEU A 249 2.09 -23.21 33.14
C LEU A 249 2.82 -24.32 33.89
N THR A 250 3.05 -24.14 35.20
CA THR A 250 3.37 -25.24 36.11
C THR A 250 2.17 -25.51 37.00
N GLY A 251 1.48 -26.63 36.74
CA GLY A 251 0.63 -27.26 37.72
C GLY A 251 1.49 -28.04 38.71
N ASP A 252 1.21 -27.89 40.00
CA ASP A 252 1.15 -28.99 40.98
C ASP A 252 0.53 -28.45 42.28
N GLU A 253 -0.62 -29.03 42.65
CA GLU A 253 -1.25 -28.92 43.98
C GLU A 253 -0.42 -29.69 45.04
N PRO A 254 -0.50 -29.35 46.35
CA PRO A 254 -1.51 -29.98 47.21
C PRO A 254 -2.15 -29.07 48.30
N ARG A 255 -3.48 -29.08 48.31
CA ARG A 255 -4.42 -29.33 49.43
C ARG A 255 -4.04 -28.94 50.88
N SER A 256 -4.84 -28.05 51.48
CA SER A 256 -5.48 -28.24 52.81
C SER A 256 -6.64 -27.24 53.03
N GLU A 257 -7.58 -27.66 53.87
CA GLU A 257 -9.00 -27.28 53.99
C GLU A 257 -9.28 -25.96 54.74
N GLU A 258 -10.42 -25.31 54.44
CA GLU A 258 -11.53 -25.07 55.40
C GLU A 258 -12.66 -24.18 54.82
N GLN A 259 -13.89 -24.74 54.85
CA GLN A 259 -15.24 -24.17 55.10
C GLN A 259 -15.47 -22.64 55.00
N SER A 260 -16.55 -22.05 54.47
CA SER A 260 -17.97 -22.47 54.43
C SER A 260 -18.88 -21.38 53.77
N ALA A 261 -20.10 -21.81 53.39
CA ALA A 261 -21.39 -21.10 53.35
C ALA A 261 -21.82 -20.20 52.15
N GLU A 262 -22.70 -20.79 51.32
CA GLU A 262 -24.05 -20.33 50.91
C GLU A 262 -24.31 -18.91 50.33
N LYS A 263 -24.72 -18.82 49.05
CA LYS A 263 -26.12 -18.58 48.58
C LYS A 263 -26.21 -18.28 47.07
N GLU A 264 -27.05 -19.06 46.39
CA GLU A 264 -27.65 -18.85 45.05
C GLU A 264 -28.80 -17.79 45.11
N PRO A 265 -29.57 -17.50 44.01
CA PRO A 265 -29.27 -17.48 42.56
C PRO A 265 -29.88 -16.23 41.84
N ALA A 266 -29.66 -16.05 40.52
CA ALA A 266 -30.73 -15.68 39.54
C ALA A 266 -30.25 -15.43 38.08
N ALA A 267 -30.92 -16.15 37.17
CA ALA A 267 -31.45 -15.72 35.86
C ALA A 267 -30.54 -15.44 34.64
N SER A 268 -30.57 -16.43 33.73
CA SER A 268 -30.89 -16.35 32.28
C SER A 268 -30.15 -15.39 31.36
N ASN A 269 -29.39 -15.95 30.41
CA ASN A 269 -29.30 -15.43 29.04
C ASN A 269 -29.27 -16.60 28.04
N LEU A 270 -30.32 -16.68 27.21
CA LEU A 270 -30.44 -17.61 26.09
C LEU A 270 -29.65 -17.07 24.89
N THR A 271 -28.58 -17.76 24.49
CA THR A 271 -27.98 -17.65 23.16
C THR A 271 -28.37 -18.87 22.34
N GLN A 272 -29.02 -18.67 21.19
CA GLN A 272 -29.31 -19.72 20.22
C GLN A 272 -28.00 -20.35 19.72
N GLN A 273 -27.74 -21.60 20.12
CA GLN A 273 -26.72 -22.44 19.49
C GLN A 273 -27.34 -23.17 18.29
N VAL A 274 -26.72 -23.01 17.11
CA VAL A 274 -26.95 -23.89 15.97
C VAL A 274 -26.28 -25.22 16.29
N ILE A 275 -27.09 -26.24 16.60
CA ILE A 275 -26.62 -27.60 16.88
C ILE A 275 -26.27 -28.27 15.55
N ASN A 276 -24.99 -28.35 15.21
CA ASN A 276 -24.49 -29.21 14.13
C ASN A 276 -24.22 -30.61 14.70
N ASN A 277 -25.12 -31.56 14.41
CA ASN A 277 -25.18 -32.83 15.14
C ASN A 277 -24.19 -33.92 14.66
N ASN A 278 -23.27 -33.66 13.72
CA ASN A 278 -22.15 -34.60 13.47
C ASN A 278 -21.00 -34.04 12.61
N PRO A 279 -20.11 -33.17 13.12
CA PRO A 279 -18.87 -32.86 12.42
C PRO A 279 -17.86 -34.01 12.58
N THR A 280 -17.58 -34.75 11.51
CA THR A 280 -16.43 -35.67 11.46
C THR A 280 -15.15 -34.86 11.28
N PHE A 281 -14.26 -34.90 12.28
CA PHE A 281 -12.94 -34.29 12.23
C PHE A 281 -11.87 -35.36 11.98
N PHE A 282 -10.93 -35.09 11.07
CA PHE A 282 -9.68 -35.85 10.94
C PHE A 282 -8.56 -35.01 11.54
N ASN A 283 -8.14 -35.34 12.77
CA ASN A 283 -7.02 -34.68 13.43
C ASN A 283 -5.72 -35.46 13.21
N PHE A 284 -4.71 -34.80 12.67
CA PHE A 284 -3.34 -35.30 12.62
C PHE A 284 -2.52 -34.48 13.61
N ASN A 285 -2.09 -35.11 14.70
CA ASN A 285 -1.22 -34.47 15.69
C ASN A 285 0.22 -34.90 15.41
N ILE A 286 1.10 -33.96 15.08
CA ILE A 286 2.52 -34.21 14.88
C ILE A 286 3.31 -33.27 15.79
N SER A 287 4.11 -33.85 16.69
CA SER A 287 5.00 -33.12 17.59
C SER A 287 6.47 -33.32 17.15
N GLY A 288 7.20 -32.23 16.97
CA GLY A 288 8.63 -32.21 16.61
C GLY A 288 8.95 -31.06 15.63
N ASN A 289 10.22 -30.62 15.60
CA ASN A 289 10.67 -29.59 14.65
C ASN A 289 11.00 -30.20 13.27
N ASN A 290 10.83 -29.39 12.20
CA ASN A 290 11.09 -29.73 10.78
C ASN A 290 10.10 -30.71 10.10
N ASN A 291 8.80 -30.52 10.31
CA ASN A 291 7.79 -31.24 9.53
C ASN A 291 7.36 -30.45 8.29
N SER A 292 7.27 -31.10 7.13
CA SER A 292 6.74 -30.51 5.89
C SER A 292 5.56 -31.34 5.40
N PHE A 293 4.42 -30.68 5.15
CA PHE A 293 3.21 -31.32 4.66
C PHE A 293 2.99 -30.99 3.19
N TYR A 294 2.95 -32.01 2.34
CA TYR A 294 2.58 -31.87 0.93
C TYR A 294 1.27 -32.64 0.73
N ASN A 295 0.15 -31.92 0.77
CA ASN A 295 -1.16 -32.54 0.60
C ASN A 295 -1.55 -32.53 -0.88
N GLN A 296 -1.69 -33.72 -1.47
CA GLN A 296 -2.40 -33.94 -2.73
C GLN A 296 -3.53 -34.93 -2.46
N VAL A 297 -4.75 -34.57 -2.84
CA VAL A 297 -5.93 -35.42 -2.72
C VAL A 297 -6.44 -35.68 -4.13
N ASP A 298 -6.18 -36.87 -4.66
CA ASP A 298 -6.61 -37.22 -6.02
C ASP A 298 -8.09 -37.63 -6.09
N THR A 299 -8.65 -38.26 -5.05
CA THR A 299 -10.08 -38.59 -5.01
C THR A 299 -10.55 -38.76 -3.57
N VAL A 300 -11.73 -38.21 -3.25
CA VAL A 300 -12.42 -38.43 -1.97
C VAL A 300 -13.64 -39.31 -2.22
N ASN A 301 -13.73 -40.45 -1.54
CA ASN A 301 -14.91 -41.33 -1.55
C ASN A 301 -15.57 -41.35 -0.18
N ILE A 302 -16.78 -40.79 -0.09
CA ILE A 302 -17.60 -40.82 1.11
C ILE A 302 -18.61 -41.95 0.96
N LYS A 303 -18.32 -43.12 1.55
CA LYS A 303 -19.30 -44.20 1.68
C LYS A 303 -20.11 -43.96 2.93
N ASN A 304 -21.18 -43.16 2.82
CA ASN A 304 -22.37 -43.23 3.67
C ASN A 304 -23.44 -42.30 3.09
N GLY A 305 -24.26 -42.87 2.21
CA GLY A 305 -25.45 -42.25 1.66
C GLY A 305 -26.51 -43.33 1.42
N GLY A 306 -27.44 -43.45 2.38
CA GLY A 306 -28.67 -44.23 2.26
C GLY A 306 -28.55 -45.72 2.60
N GLN A 307 -29.13 -46.13 3.73
CA GLN A 307 -29.73 -47.46 3.80
C GLN A 307 -30.79 -47.54 2.68
N LYS A 308 -30.78 -48.62 1.91
CA LYS A 308 -31.94 -49.00 1.11
C LYS A 308 -32.95 -49.62 2.08
N ASP A 309 -34.12 -49.01 2.17
CA ASP A 309 -35.29 -49.66 2.75
C ASP A 309 -35.65 -50.89 1.88
N GLU A 310 -35.93 -52.02 2.55
CA GLU A 310 -36.55 -53.21 1.96
C GLU A 310 -38.02 -52.95 1.58
#